data_AF-A0A0F2HBP8-F1
#
_entry.id   AF-A0A0F2HBP8-F1
#
_cell.length_a   1.000
_cell.length_b   1.000
_cell.length_c   1.000
_cell.angle_alpha   90.00
_cell.angle_beta   90.00
_cell.angle_gamma   90.00
#
_symmetry.space_group_name_H-M   'P 1'
#
loop_
_entity.id
_entity.type
_entity.pdbx_description
1 polymer ?
#
loop_
_entity_poly.entity_id
_entity_poly.type
_entity_poly.pdbx_seq_one_letter_code
_entity_poly.pdbx_strand_id
1 'polypeptide(L)'
;MSAYLVARENGEELDYPQDAARVLYKNDFDGLYLRLEKASTTNNLDRLVVEIDKLASELPANFNDIAELRFQTANKYLQFSDILLKKRQANNARSAMKKANELLQQIERGNLKS
;
A
#
# COMPACT_ATOMS: atom_id res chain seq x y z
N MET A 1 0.63 27.64 -1.47
CA MET A 1 1.62 26.82 -0.75
C MET A 1 0.89 26.18 0.44
N SER A 2 0.94 24.86 0.60
CA SER A 2 0.18 24.17 1.67
C SER A 2 0.70 24.57 3.04
N ALA A 3 -0.19 24.84 3.99
CA ALA A 3 0.15 25.24 5.36
C ALA A 3 1.07 24.21 6.06
N TYR A 4 0.92 22.93 5.74
CA TYR A 4 1.80 21.86 6.24
C TYR A 4 3.24 21.99 5.73
N LEU A 5 3.44 22.34 4.46
CA LEU A 5 4.80 22.52 3.91
C LEU A 5 5.51 23.71 4.56
N VAL A 6 4.77 24.79 4.83
CA VAL A 6 5.29 25.98 5.52
C VAL A 6 5.61 25.67 7.00
N ALA A 7 4.75 24.92 7.69
CA ALA A 7 5.01 24.50 9.07
C ALA A 7 6.22 23.56 9.18
N ARG A 8 6.36 22.61 8.23
CA ARG A 8 7.52 21.70 8.17
C ARG A 8 8.84 22.44 7.90
N GLU A 9 8.82 23.48 7.06
CA GLU A 9 9.99 24.35 6.84
C GLU A 9 10.36 25.19 8.08
N ASN A 10 9.37 25.51 8.92
CA ASN A 10 9.56 26.28 10.15
C ASN A 10 9.90 25.42 11.39
N GLY A 11 10.01 24.10 11.25
CA GLY A 11 10.30 23.18 12.36
C GLY A 11 9.14 22.97 13.33
N GLU A 12 7.91 23.30 12.93
CA GLU A 12 6.70 23.03 13.70
C GLU A 12 6.14 21.65 13.35
N GLU A 13 5.94 20.82 14.36
CA GLU A 13 5.32 19.49 14.24
C GLU A 13 3.80 19.65 14.19
N LEU A 14 3.30 20.09 13.04
CA LEU A 14 1.87 20.17 12.77
C LEU A 14 1.40 18.81 12.25
N ASP A 15 0.33 18.29 12.85
CA ASP A 15 -0.32 17.07 12.36
C ASP A 15 -0.57 17.18 10.86
N TYR A 16 -0.08 16.19 10.10
CA TYR A 16 -0.34 16.13 8.68
C TYR A 16 -1.85 16.16 8.46
N PRO A 17 -2.39 17.02 7.57
CA PRO A 17 -3.83 17.17 7.39
C PRO A 17 -4.39 15.97 6.64
N GLN A 18 -4.57 14.85 7.36
CA GLN A 18 -5.00 13.55 6.84
C GLN A 18 -6.27 13.68 6.00
N ASP A 19 -7.25 14.45 6.49
CA ASP A 19 -8.53 14.64 5.80
C ASP A 19 -8.39 15.40 4.48
N ALA A 20 -7.54 16.44 4.43
CA ALA A 20 -7.31 17.19 3.20
C ALA A 20 -6.53 16.36 2.17
N ALA A 21 -5.54 15.58 2.62
CA ALA A 21 -4.82 14.65 1.76
C ALA A 21 -5.72 13.54 1.24
N ARG A 22 -6.61 12.97 2.08
CA ARG A 22 -7.59 11.98 1.65
C ARG A 22 -8.51 12.52 0.56
N VAL A 23 -8.93 13.78 0.64
CA VAL A 23 -9.72 14.42 -0.43
C VAL A 23 -8.88 14.60 -1.70
N LEU A 24 -7.65 15.08 -1.57
CA LEU A 24 -6.76 15.34 -2.71
C LEU A 24 -6.43 14.06 -3.50
N TYR A 25 -6.06 12.99 -2.79
CA TYR A 25 -5.62 11.72 -3.37
C TYR A 25 -6.77 10.71 -3.56
N LYS A 26 -8.02 11.12 -3.30
CA LYS A 26 -9.19 10.24 -3.38
C LYS A 26 -9.26 9.47 -4.69
N ASN A 27 -9.07 10.17 -5.81
CA ASN A 27 -9.15 9.56 -7.13
C ASN A 27 -8.02 8.56 -7.38
N ASP A 28 -6.83 8.83 -6.88
CA ASP A 28 -5.69 7.92 -6.99
C ASP A 28 -5.95 6.63 -6.21
N PHE A 29 -6.41 6.75 -4.96
CA PHE A 29 -6.81 5.61 -4.14
C PHE A 29 -7.96 4.82 -4.77
N ASP A 30 -9.03 5.47 -5.22
CA ASP A 30 -10.17 4.81 -5.88
C ASP A 30 -9.69 4.01 -7.11
N GLY A 31 -8.74 4.55 -7.88
CA GLY A 31 -8.11 3.86 -9.01
C GLY A 31 -7.24 2.67 -8.61
N LEU A 32 -6.53 2.74 -7.48
CA LEU A 32 -5.74 1.62 -6.95
C LEU A 32 -6.64 0.52 -6.37
N TYR A 33 -7.70 0.87 -5.63
CA TYR A 33 -8.69 -0.09 -5.13
C TYR A 33 -9.41 -0.82 -6.28
N LEU A 34 -9.78 -0.11 -7.34
CA LEU A 34 -10.38 -0.72 -8.53
C LEU A 34 -9.42 -1.73 -9.20
N ARG A 35 -8.13 -1.40 -9.28
CA ARG A 35 -7.09 -2.31 -9.81
C ARG A 35 -6.90 -3.52 -8.90
N LEU A 36 -6.90 -3.31 -7.59
CA LEU A 36 -6.85 -4.39 -6.61
C LEU A 36 -8.02 -5.34 -6.78
N GLU A 37 -9.25 -4.84 -6.88
CA GLU A 37 -10.45 -5.63 -7.08
C GLU A 37 -10.37 -6.48 -8.35
N LYS A 38 -9.96 -5.86 -9.47
CA LYS A 38 -9.85 -6.52 -10.78
C LYS A 38 -8.62 -7.41 -10.95
N ALA A 39 -7.67 -7.39 -10.01
CA ALA A 39 -6.47 -8.19 -10.10
C ALA A 39 -6.80 -9.69 -10.10
N SER A 40 -6.42 -10.39 -11.17
CA SER A 40 -6.67 -11.82 -11.37
C SER A 40 -5.39 -12.67 -11.43
N THR A 41 -4.23 -12.01 -11.37
CA THR A 41 -2.92 -12.68 -11.37
C THR A 41 -1.97 -12.01 -10.37
N THR A 42 -0.92 -12.72 -9.97
CA THR A 42 0.16 -12.15 -9.13
C THR A 42 0.89 -11.01 -9.85
N ASN A 43 1.00 -11.04 -11.18
CA ASN A 43 1.63 -9.95 -11.94
C ASN A 43 0.79 -8.66 -11.90
N ASN A 44 -0.55 -8.75 -11.82
CA ASN A 44 -1.39 -7.58 -11.61
C ASN A 44 -1.10 -6.95 -10.25
N LEU A 45 -0.93 -7.78 -9.21
CA LEU A 45 -0.57 -7.30 -7.89
C LEU A 45 0.85 -6.72 -7.85
N ASP A 46 1.81 -7.29 -8.58
CA ASP A 46 3.18 -6.76 -8.63
C ASP A 46 3.19 -5.34 -9.18
N ARG A 47 2.43 -5.08 -10.25
CA ARG A 47 2.26 -3.75 -10.81
C ARG A 47 1.55 -2.80 -9.85
N LEU A 48 0.50 -3.28 -9.18
CA LEU A 48 -0.22 -2.51 -8.18
C LEU A 48 0.71 -2.09 -7.03
N VAL A 49 1.58 -2.97 -6.53
CA VAL A 49 2.54 -2.64 -5.47
C VAL A 49 3.48 -1.52 -5.89
N VAL A 50 3.99 -1.54 -7.12
CA VAL A 50 4.83 -0.44 -7.64
C VAL A 50 4.08 0.89 -7.66
N GLU A 51 2.80 0.88 -8.02
CA GLU A 51 1.97 2.09 -8.03
C GLU A 51 1.64 2.57 -6.61
N ILE A 52 1.38 1.66 -5.67
CA ILE A 52 1.21 1.98 -4.25
C ILE A 52 2.47 2.63 -3.70
N ASP A 53 3.65 2.06 -3.98
CA ASP A 53 4.91 2.60 -3.48
C ASP A 53 5.24 3.97 -4.08
N LYS A 54 4.86 4.21 -5.34
CA LYS A 54 4.97 5.52 -5.97
C LYS A 54 4.09 6.54 -5.24
N LEU A 55 2.81 6.23 -5.00
CA LEU A 55 1.91 7.12 -4.26
C LEU A 55 2.39 7.33 -2.82
N ALA A 56 2.84 6.27 -2.15
CA ALA A 56 3.36 6.33 -0.79
C ALA A 56 4.59 7.24 -0.65
N SER A 57 5.38 7.43 -1.72
CA SER A 57 6.53 8.35 -1.70
C SER A 57 6.15 9.83 -1.61
N GLU A 58 4.90 10.18 -1.95
CA GLU A 58 4.36 11.53 -1.87
C GLU A 58 3.61 11.80 -0.55
N LEU A 59 3.42 10.75 0.26
CA LEU A 59 2.61 10.76 1.47
C LEU A 59 3.49 10.55 2.72
N PRO A 60 3.05 10.98 3.91
CA PRO A 60 3.74 10.67 5.16
C PRO A 60 3.71 9.16 5.42
N ALA A 61 4.75 8.66 6.11
CA ALA A 61 4.95 7.23 6.34
C ALA A 61 3.83 6.55 7.15
N ASN A 62 3.05 7.32 7.89
CA ASN A 62 1.95 6.88 8.74
C ASN A 62 0.55 7.11 8.11
N PHE A 63 0.47 7.34 6.80
CA PHE A 63 -0.81 7.54 6.14
C PHE A 63 -1.64 6.25 6.13
N ASN A 64 -2.70 6.21 6.93
CA ASN A 64 -3.50 5.01 7.19
C ASN A 64 -4.04 4.34 5.92
N ASP A 65 -4.42 5.11 4.90
CA ASP A 65 -5.00 4.54 3.68
C ASP A 65 -3.97 3.77 2.84
N ILE A 66 -2.68 4.12 2.92
CA ILE A 66 -1.60 3.32 2.30
C ILE A 66 -1.42 2.01 3.05
N ALA A 67 -1.45 2.05 4.39
CA ALA A 67 -1.32 0.85 5.20
C ALA A 67 -2.48 -0.14 4.92
N GLU A 68 -3.71 0.37 4.84
CA GLU A 68 -4.89 -0.43 4.49
C GLU A 68 -4.78 -1.03 3.08
N LEU A 69 -4.39 -0.24 2.09
CA LEU A 69 -4.24 -0.72 0.72
C LEU A 69 -3.14 -1.79 0.59
N ARG A 70 -2.02 -1.64 1.31
CA ARG A 70 -0.97 -2.67 1.41
C ARG A 70 -1.48 -3.93 2.09
N PHE A 71 -2.28 -3.81 3.15
CA PHE A 71 -2.86 -4.95 3.85
C PHE A 71 -3.80 -5.76 2.96
N GLN A 72 -4.72 -5.09 2.25
CA GLN A 72 -5.63 -5.76 1.32
C GLN A 72 -4.87 -6.42 0.15
N THR A 73 -3.82 -5.76 -0.35
CA THR A 73 -2.95 -6.33 -1.38
C THR A 73 -2.21 -7.58 -0.88
N ALA A 74 -1.70 -7.56 0.35
CA ALA A 74 -1.07 -8.72 0.99
C ALA A 74 -2.04 -9.90 1.12
N ASN A 75 -3.27 -9.64 1.59
CA ASN A 75 -4.32 -10.66 1.65
C ASN A 75 -4.62 -11.27 0.29
N LYS A 76 -4.64 -10.46 -0.78
CA LYS A 76 -4.88 -10.98 -2.13
C LYS A 76 -3.71 -11.82 -2.66
N TYR A 77 -2.47 -11.51 -2.30
CA TYR A 77 -1.33 -12.40 -2.54
C TYR A 77 -1.47 -13.75 -1.83
N LEU A 78 -1.93 -13.77 -0.57
CA LEU A 78 -2.17 -15.01 0.17
C LEU A 78 -3.25 -15.86 -0.50
N GLN A 79 -4.34 -15.24 -0.96
CA GLN A 79 -5.38 -15.94 -1.74
C GLN A 79 -4.82 -16.56 -3.02
N PHE A 80 -3.96 -15.84 -3.77
CA PHE A 80 -3.30 -16.43 -4.94
C PHE A 80 -2.34 -17.54 -4.55
N SER A 81 -1.61 -17.43 -3.44
CA SER A 81 -0.77 -18.51 -2.93
C SER A 81 -1.57 -19.80 -2.75
N ASP A 82 -2.74 -19.74 -2.11
CA ASP A 82 -3.60 -20.90 -1.89
C ASP A 82 -4.08 -21.52 -3.21
N ILE A 83 -4.45 -20.68 -4.19
CA ILE A 83 -4.83 -21.14 -5.54
C ILE A 83 -3.66 -21.83 -6.23
N LEU A 84 -2.45 -21.26 -6.13
CA LEU A 84 -1.23 -21.81 -6.73
C LEU A 84 -0.83 -23.14 -6.07
N LEU A 85 -0.98 -23.27 -4.75
CA LEU A 85 -0.77 -24.53 -4.03
C LEU A 85 -1.71 -25.62 -4.51
N LYS A 86 -3.01 -25.32 -4.66
CA LYS A 86 -4.01 -26.26 -5.22
C LYS A 86 -3.64 -26.71 -6.64
N LYS A 87 -3.02 -25.82 -7.43
CA LYS A 87 -2.50 -26.12 -8.78
C LYS A 87 -1.12 -26.78 -8.79
N ARG A 88 -0.58 -27.19 -7.62
CA ARG A 88 0.76 -27.79 -7.46
C ARG A 88 1.91 -26.86 -7.88
N GLN A 89 1.69 -25.55 -7.91
CA GLN A 89 2.69 -24.53 -8.24
C GLN A 89 3.35 -23.97 -6.98
N ALA A 90 3.99 -24.85 -6.19
CA ALA A 90 4.51 -24.51 -4.87
C ALA A 90 5.52 -23.36 -4.85
N ASN A 91 6.39 -23.26 -5.87
CA ASN A 91 7.36 -22.17 -5.95
C ASN A 91 6.68 -20.80 -6.14
N ASN A 92 5.66 -20.74 -7.01
CA ASN A 92 4.90 -19.52 -7.24
C ASN A 92 4.08 -19.13 -6.00
N ALA A 93 3.50 -20.11 -5.32
CA ALA A 93 2.79 -19.89 -4.06
C ALA A 93 3.70 -19.28 -2.98
N ARG A 94 4.88 -19.88 -2.76
CA ARG A 94 5.88 -19.33 -1.82
C ARG A 94 6.30 -17.91 -2.17
N SER A 95 6.46 -17.61 -3.46
CA SER A 95 6.77 -16.25 -3.92
C SER A 95 5.65 -15.27 -3.57
N ALA A 96 4.39 -15.64 -3.79
CA ALA A 96 3.23 -14.83 -3.41
C ALA A 96 3.16 -14.61 -1.87
N MET A 97 3.39 -15.65 -1.07
CA MET A 97 3.46 -15.51 0.39
C MET A 97 4.57 -14.57 0.85
N LYS A 98 5.77 -14.67 0.23
CA LYS A 98 6.89 -13.79 0.54
C LYS A 98 6.51 -12.32 0.29
N LYS A 99 5.88 -12.03 -0.84
CA LYS A 99 5.40 -10.68 -1.19
C LYS A 99 4.33 -10.17 -0.22
N ALA A 100 3.39 -11.03 0.20
CA ALA A 100 2.43 -10.68 1.23
C ALA A 100 3.13 -10.29 2.54
N ASN A 101 4.09 -11.10 3.00
CA ASN A 101 4.84 -10.82 4.22
C ASN A 101 5.68 -9.54 4.12
N GLU A 102 6.26 -9.25 2.96
CA GLU A 102 6.99 -8.00 2.72
C GLU A 102 6.08 -6.78 2.89
N LEU A 103 4.86 -6.82 2.36
CA LEU A 103 3.87 -5.75 2.55
C LEU A 103 3.47 -5.57 4.02
N LEU A 104 3.25 -6.66 4.75
CA LEU A 104 2.93 -6.60 6.19
C LEU A 104 4.09 -5.98 6.99
N GLN A 105 5.33 -6.35 6.69
CA GLN A 105 6.50 -5.72 7.33
C GLN A 105 6.63 -4.24 7.01
N GLN A 106 6.26 -3.80 5.79
CA GLN A 106 6.26 -2.38 5.46
C GLN A 106 5.22 -1.60 6.28
N ILE A 107 4.05 -2.19 6.53
CA ILE A 107 3.01 -1.59 7.38
C ILE A 107 3.54 -1.46 8.81
N GLU A 108 4.08 -2.53 9.39
CA GLU A 108 4.66 -2.52 10.73
C GLU A 108 5.76 -1.45 10.87
N ARG A 109 6.66 -1.35 9.89
CA ARG A 109 7.72 -0.33 9.89
C ARG A 109 7.18 1.10 9.75
N GLY A 110 6.09 1.30 9.02
CA GLY A 110 5.41 2.60 8.95
C GLY A 110 4.84 3.01 10.30
N ASN A 111 4.17 2.08 10.98
CA ASN A 111 3.58 2.31 12.30
C ASN A 111 4.63 2.56 13.40
N LEU A 112 5.80 1.93 13.31
CA LEU A 112 6.90 2.11 14.27
C LEU A 112 7.67 3.43 14.13
N LYS A 113 7.54 4.12 12.98
CA LYS A 113 8.20 5.41 12.71
C LYS A 113 7.28 6.62 12.95
N SER A 114 6.09 6.35 13.51
CA SER A 114 5.05 7.33 13.82
C SER A 114 5.21 7.88 15.23
#